data_AF-A0A535T2I4-F1
#
_entry.id   AF-A0A535T2I4-F1
#
_cell.length_a   1.000
_cell.length_b   1.000
_cell.length_c   1.000
_cell.angle_alpha   90.00
_cell.angle_beta   90.00
_cell.angle_gamma   90.00
#
_symmetry.space_group_name_H-M   'P 1'
#
loop_
_entity.id
_entity.type
_entity.pdbx_description
1 polymer ?
#
loop_
_entity_poly.entity_id
_entity_poly.type
_entity_poly.pdbx_seq_one_letter_code
_entity_poly.pdbx_strand_id
1 'polypeptide(L)'
;MNEKSKQRKKKKRITAGELYPLTRAVTHIRLVEVNPGKLAALDALAPVYFALCQQYVTLFCTTEPPNKLRDPLYRTPLSERWHRVAIMQAAGIARSWRSNRTTAYQQYQDDLEQYQKQQADGQLSVQAKEPQWREWNVPTLRQPCIQANVNVVKLEESHDSTYDYWLIISTLEKGQPIQVPVKLAAYHKRALTDSKTHKVKKLNSSVQ
;
A
#
# COMPACT_ATOMS: atom_id res chain seq x y z
N MET A 1 -21.83 -33.84 -7.57
CA MET A 1 -21.70 -32.72 -6.61
C MET A 1 -20.98 -31.58 -7.29
N ASN A 2 -21.59 -30.39 -7.31
CA ASN A 2 -21.26 -29.26 -8.19
C ASN A 2 -19.92 -28.56 -7.85
N GLU A 3 -18.94 -28.63 -8.75
CA GLU A 3 -17.82 -27.68 -8.82
C GLU A 3 -18.26 -26.42 -9.58
N LYS A 4 -18.53 -25.34 -8.85
CA LYS A 4 -18.65 -24.00 -9.46
C LYS A 4 -17.28 -23.33 -9.47
N SER A 5 -16.61 -23.39 -10.61
CA SER A 5 -15.43 -22.60 -10.91
C SER A 5 -15.73 -21.10 -10.73
N LYS A 6 -15.03 -20.45 -9.79
CA LYS A 6 -15.10 -18.99 -9.62
C LYS A 6 -14.35 -18.33 -10.77
N GLN A 7 -15.05 -18.02 -11.85
CA GLN A 7 -14.54 -17.18 -12.93
C GLN A 7 -14.03 -15.85 -12.35
N ARG A 8 -12.73 -15.58 -12.53
CA ARG A 8 -12.13 -14.26 -12.26
C ARG A 8 -12.87 -13.22 -13.10
N LYS A 9 -13.63 -12.32 -12.45
CA LYS A 9 -14.31 -11.21 -13.12
C LYS A 9 -13.28 -10.38 -13.90
N LYS A 10 -13.36 -10.39 -15.23
CA LYS A 10 -12.56 -9.51 -16.11
C LYS A 10 -12.80 -8.05 -15.68
N LYS A 11 -11.71 -7.30 -15.45
CA LYS A 11 -11.78 -5.87 -15.14
C LYS A 11 -12.57 -5.15 -16.24
N LYS A 12 -13.67 -4.50 -15.86
CA LYS A 12 -14.49 -3.66 -16.75
C LYS A 12 -13.57 -2.62 -17.40
N ARG A 13 -13.59 -2.53 -18.74
CA ARG A 13 -12.98 -1.41 -19.46
C ARG A 13 -13.78 -0.15 -19.10
N ILE A 14 -13.06 0.88 -18.65
CA ILE A 14 -13.62 2.17 -18.22
C ILE A 14 -14.19 2.88 -19.46
N THR A 15 -15.40 3.39 -19.35
CA THR A 15 -16.09 4.09 -20.45
C THR A 15 -15.72 5.57 -20.43
N ALA A 16 -15.70 6.22 -21.60
CA ALA A 16 -15.39 7.65 -21.70
C ALA A 16 -16.38 8.49 -20.87
N GLY A 17 -15.89 9.11 -19.78
CA GLY A 17 -16.69 9.91 -18.84
C GLY A 17 -16.67 9.41 -17.39
N GLU A 18 -16.20 8.19 -17.13
CA GLU A 18 -16.05 7.69 -15.75
C GLU A 18 -14.82 8.30 -15.04
N LEU A 19 -15.04 8.80 -13.82
CA LEU A 19 -13.99 9.35 -12.96
C LEU A 19 -12.95 8.26 -12.64
N TYR A 20 -11.70 8.49 -13.03
CA TYR A 20 -10.60 7.58 -12.75
C TYR A 20 -10.36 7.48 -11.23
N PRO A 21 -10.38 6.27 -10.62
CA PRO A 21 -9.89 6.08 -9.25
C PRO A 21 -8.37 6.25 -9.29
N LEU A 22 -7.95 7.46 -8.98
CA LEU A 22 -6.57 7.89 -9.09
C LEU A 22 -5.85 7.55 -7.79
N THR A 23 -5.18 6.41 -7.73
CA THR A 23 -4.25 6.11 -6.63
C THR A 23 -2.98 6.94 -6.85
N ARG A 24 -2.88 8.12 -6.23
CA ARG A 24 -1.65 8.94 -6.27
C ARG A 24 -0.91 8.84 -4.96
N ALA A 25 0.35 8.44 -5.03
CA ALA A 25 1.30 8.65 -3.94
C ALA A 25 1.67 10.14 -3.92
N VAL A 26 1.34 10.85 -2.84
CA VAL A 26 1.83 12.21 -2.62
C VAL A 26 3.23 12.08 -2.02
N THR A 27 4.26 12.15 -2.86
CA THR A 27 5.66 11.96 -2.44
C THR A 27 6.31 13.22 -1.85
N HIS A 28 5.65 14.37 -1.97
CA HIS A 28 6.22 15.67 -1.60
C HIS A 28 5.24 16.48 -0.75
N ILE A 29 4.99 15.99 0.46
CA ILE A 29 4.36 16.80 1.49
C ILE A 29 5.50 17.44 2.30
N ARG A 30 5.63 18.76 2.25
CA ARG A 30 6.58 19.50 3.09
C ARG A 30 6.00 19.68 4.49
N LEU A 31 5.84 18.58 5.20
CA LEU A 31 5.28 18.58 6.56
C LEU A 31 6.06 19.54 7.47
N VAL A 32 7.39 19.64 7.29
CA VAL A 32 8.29 20.48 8.10
C VAL A 32 7.86 21.95 8.16
N GLU A 33 7.18 22.45 7.13
CA GLU A 33 6.71 23.85 7.04
C GLU A 33 5.45 24.12 7.89
N VAL A 34 4.74 23.06 8.35
CA VAL A 34 3.42 23.18 9.00
C VAL A 34 3.50 23.01 10.52
N ASN A 35 4.41 22.17 11.01
CA ASN A 35 4.54 21.94 12.45
C ASN A 35 5.93 21.35 12.83
N PRO A 36 6.96 22.20 12.98
CA PRO A 36 8.34 21.72 13.13
C PRO A 36 8.54 20.84 14.38
N GLY A 37 7.89 21.17 15.51
CA GLY A 37 8.06 20.44 16.77
C GLY A 37 7.41 19.05 16.79
N LYS A 38 6.19 18.92 16.24
CA LYS A 38 5.48 17.63 16.23
C LYS A 38 6.11 16.62 15.27
N LEU A 39 6.72 17.09 14.18
CA LEU A 39 7.35 16.22 13.20
C LEU A 39 8.67 15.67 13.70
N ALA A 40 9.49 16.50 14.35
CA ALA A 40 10.71 16.00 15.00
C ALA A 40 10.40 14.90 16.03
N ALA A 41 9.32 15.05 16.81
CA ALA A 41 8.87 14.03 17.74
C ALA A 41 8.40 12.73 17.04
N LEU A 42 7.66 12.85 15.92
CA LEU A 42 7.26 11.69 15.12
C LEU A 42 8.46 11.01 14.45
N ASP A 43 9.40 11.78 13.91
CA ASP A 43 10.63 11.29 13.29
C ASP A 43 11.51 10.55 14.30
N ALA A 44 11.55 10.99 15.56
CA ALA A 44 12.23 10.28 16.63
C ALA A 44 11.57 8.95 17.00
N LEU A 45 10.23 8.86 16.92
CA LEU A 45 9.46 7.65 17.22
C LEU A 45 9.45 6.64 16.06
N ALA A 46 9.51 7.12 14.82
CA ALA A 46 9.46 6.32 13.61
C ALA A 46 10.46 5.15 13.59
N PRO A 47 11.77 5.31 13.87
CA PRO A 47 12.72 4.20 13.82
C PRO A 47 12.41 3.10 14.85
N VAL A 48 11.95 3.49 16.05
CA VAL A 48 11.57 2.54 17.11
C VAL A 48 10.33 1.74 16.70
N TYR A 49 9.31 2.42 16.19
CA TYR A 49 8.10 1.79 15.66
C TYR A 49 8.43 0.82 14.53
N PHE A 50 9.29 1.24 13.62
CA PHE A 50 9.66 0.46 12.46
C PHE A 50 10.42 -0.80 12.80
N ALA A 51 11.40 -0.69 13.71
CA ALA A 51 12.16 -1.84 14.22
C ALA A 51 11.23 -2.85 14.91
N LEU A 52 10.30 -2.38 15.75
CA LEU A 52 9.33 -3.23 16.41
C LEU A 52 8.38 -3.92 15.41
N CYS A 53 7.87 -3.19 14.42
CA CYS A 53 7.03 -3.75 13.37
C CYS A 53 7.80 -4.81 12.57
N GLN A 54 9.07 -4.55 12.24
CA GLN A 54 9.92 -5.52 11.53
C GLN A 54 10.13 -6.81 12.34
N GLN A 55 10.34 -6.72 13.66
CA GLN A 55 10.45 -7.91 14.53
C GLN A 55 9.19 -8.78 14.45
N TYR A 56 8.02 -8.16 14.54
CA TYR A 56 6.75 -8.88 14.40
C TYR A 56 6.51 -9.42 12.99
N VAL A 57 6.92 -8.70 11.94
CA VAL A 57 6.83 -9.18 10.56
C VAL A 57 7.65 -10.45 10.40
N THR A 58 8.90 -10.45 10.89
CA THR A 58 9.75 -11.64 10.85
C THR A 58 9.11 -12.79 11.62
N LEU A 59 8.71 -12.57 12.89
CA LEU A 59 8.04 -13.57 13.72
C LEU A 59 6.82 -14.19 13.00
N PHE A 60 5.95 -13.34 12.47
CA PHE A 60 4.74 -13.76 11.78
C PHE A 60 5.00 -14.26 10.36
N CYS A 61 6.19 -14.18 9.79
CA CYS A 61 6.46 -14.83 8.50
C CYS A 61 7.11 -16.19 8.72
N THR A 62 7.99 -16.32 9.72
CA THR A 62 8.85 -17.50 9.91
C THR A 62 8.34 -18.48 10.96
N THR A 63 7.76 -18.00 12.06
CA THR A 63 7.61 -18.81 13.28
C THR A 63 6.15 -18.98 13.67
N GLU A 64 5.35 -17.91 13.61
CA GLU A 64 3.96 -17.90 14.09
C GLU A 64 2.96 -17.53 12.99
N PRO A 65 1.69 -18.03 13.05
CA PRO A 65 0.61 -17.53 12.20
C PRO A 65 0.33 -16.04 12.47
N PRO A 66 -0.17 -15.26 11.49
CA PRO A 66 -0.36 -13.83 11.67
C PRO A 66 -1.53 -13.59 12.63
N ASN A 67 -1.26 -12.97 13.78
CA ASN A 67 -2.27 -12.68 14.79
C ASN A 67 -2.29 -11.17 15.11
N LYS A 68 -3.42 -10.52 14.80
CA LYS A 68 -3.61 -9.07 15.02
C LYS A 68 -3.77 -8.69 16.49
N LEU A 69 -4.19 -9.63 17.32
CA LEU A 69 -4.50 -9.42 18.76
C LEU A 69 -3.48 -10.12 19.64
N ARG A 70 -2.29 -10.36 19.10
CA ARG A 70 -1.23 -11.06 19.80
C ARG A 70 -0.70 -10.20 20.94
N ASP A 71 -0.51 -10.80 22.11
CA ASP A 71 -0.02 -10.08 23.29
C ASP A 71 1.40 -9.55 23.06
N PRO A 72 1.79 -8.38 23.57
CA PRO A 72 3.16 -7.85 23.49
C PRO A 72 4.26 -8.87 23.91
N LEU A 73 5.32 -9.05 23.11
CA LEU A 73 6.50 -9.87 23.47
C LEU A 73 7.77 -9.03 23.55
N TYR A 74 7.96 -8.15 22.57
CA TYR A 74 9.17 -7.34 22.51
C TYR A 74 9.01 -6.12 23.41
N ARG A 75 10.00 -5.84 24.25
CA ARG A 75 10.04 -4.60 25.03
C ARG A 75 10.23 -3.41 24.10
N THR A 76 9.54 -2.32 24.38
CA THR A 76 9.60 -1.09 23.58
C THR A 76 9.31 0.13 24.46
N PRO A 77 9.93 1.29 24.19
CA PRO A 77 9.58 2.54 24.85
C PRO A 77 8.30 3.18 24.27
N LEU A 78 7.73 2.59 23.22
CA LEU A 78 6.46 3.06 22.64
C LEU A 78 5.30 2.83 23.62
N SER A 79 4.29 3.68 23.53
CA SER A 79 3.04 3.43 24.26
C SER A 79 2.38 2.14 23.81
N GLU A 80 1.58 1.55 24.69
CA GLU A 80 0.87 0.29 24.41
C GLU A 80 0.03 0.36 23.12
N ARG A 81 -0.57 1.53 22.85
CA ARG A 81 -1.33 1.76 21.63
C ARG A 81 -0.46 1.59 20.39
N TRP A 82 0.70 2.23 20.34
CA TRP A 82 1.63 2.12 19.21
C TRP A 82 2.17 0.70 19.05
N HIS A 83 2.39 -0.01 20.15
CA HIS A 83 2.76 -1.42 20.14
C HIS A 83 1.69 -2.29 19.48
N ARG A 84 0.42 -2.14 19.89
CA ARG A 84 -0.70 -2.87 19.28
C ARG A 84 -0.83 -2.57 17.79
N VAL A 85 -0.66 -1.31 17.39
CA VAL A 85 -0.68 -0.93 15.97
C VAL A 85 0.45 -1.63 15.18
N ALA A 86 1.66 -1.70 15.73
CA ALA A 86 2.77 -2.43 15.10
C ALA A 86 2.44 -3.92 14.90
N ILE A 87 1.82 -4.57 15.88
CA ILE A 87 1.40 -5.98 15.81
C ILE A 87 0.34 -6.16 14.71
N MET A 88 -0.70 -5.32 14.70
CA MET A 88 -1.77 -5.39 13.71
C MET A 88 -1.24 -5.18 12.28
N GLN A 89 -0.32 -4.22 12.09
CA GLN A 89 0.30 -3.96 10.80
C GLN A 89 1.15 -5.14 10.35
N ALA A 90 2.02 -5.66 11.23
CA ALA A 90 2.85 -6.82 10.94
C ALA A 90 2.02 -8.05 10.56
N ALA A 91 0.93 -8.32 11.28
CA ALA A 91 0.02 -9.43 10.97
C ALA A 91 -0.64 -9.28 9.59
N GLY A 92 -0.99 -8.04 9.18
CA GLY A 92 -1.50 -7.75 7.84
C GLY A 92 -0.48 -8.03 6.75
N ILE A 93 0.76 -7.56 6.93
CA ILE A 93 1.87 -7.77 6.00
C ILE A 93 2.17 -9.27 5.86
N ALA A 94 2.33 -9.98 6.97
CA ALA A 94 2.61 -11.40 6.98
C ALA A 94 1.50 -12.22 6.32
N ARG A 95 0.23 -11.85 6.52
CA ARG A 95 -0.90 -12.50 5.83
C ARG A 95 -0.78 -12.37 4.31
N SER A 96 -0.50 -11.16 3.81
CA SER A 96 -0.32 -10.94 2.38
C SER A 96 0.90 -11.70 1.84
N TRP A 97 2.01 -11.68 2.57
CA TRP A 97 3.23 -12.39 2.17
C TRP A 97 2.98 -13.90 2.06
N ARG A 98 2.35 -14.52 3.05
CA ARG A 98 2.01 -15.95 3.02
C ARG A 98 1.08 -16.31 1.88
N SER A 99 0.00 -15.54 1.70
CA SER A 99 -0.94 -15.77 0.60
C SER A 99 -0.24 -15.71 -0.76
N ASN A 100 0.59 -14.69 -0.97
CA ASN A 100 1.31 -14.52 -2.24
C ASN A 100 2.33 -15.63 -2.47
N ARG A 101 3.07 -16.03 -1.42
CA ARG A 101 4.00 -17.16 -1.46
C ARG A 101 3.28 -18.46 -1.83
N THR A 102 2.14 -18.76 -1.20
CA THR A 102 1.35 -19.97 -1.50
C THR A 102 0.88 -19.96 -2.96
N THR A 103 0.33 -18.84 -3.44
CA THR A 103 -0.09 -18.73 -4.83
C THR A 103 1.08 -18.87 -5.80
N ALA A 104 2.23 -18.27 -5.50
CA ALA A 104 3.43 -18.41 -6.33
C ALA A 104 3.95 -19.85 -6.37
N TYR A 105 3.89 -20.56 -5.24
CA TYR A 105 4.30 -21.95 -5.16
C TYR A 105 3.38 -22.86 -5.97
N GLN A 106 2.06 -22.64 -5.90
CA GLN A 106 1.09 -23.36 -6.74
C GLN A 106 1.35 -23.13 -8.23
N GLN A 107 1.56 -21.87 -8.64
CA GLN A 107 1.90 -21.55 -10.01
C GLN A 107 3.19 -22.26 -10.47
N TYR A 108 4.21 -22.30 -9.62
CA TYR A 108 5.45 -23.02 -9.91
C TYR A 108 5.21 -24.53 -10.10
N GLN A 109 4.38 -25.15 -9.27
CA GLN A 109 4.03 -26.57 -9.41
C GLN A 109 3.30 -26.83 -10.74
N ASP A 110 2.33 -25.99 -11.08
CA ASP A 110 1.60 -26.08 -12.35
C ASP A 110 2.55 -25.93 -13.55
N ASP A 111 3.48 -24.97 -13.49
CA ASP A 111 4.46 -24.73 -14.55
C ASP A 111 5.44 -25.92 -14.69
N LEU A 112 5.85 -26.54 -13.58
CA LEU A 112 6.73 -27.70 -13.56
C LEU A 112 6.05 -28.95 -14.12
N GLU A 113 4.79 -29.19 -13.77
CA GLU A 113 3.99 -30.27 -14.36
C GLU A 113 3.81 -30.10 -15.88
N GLN A 114 3.58 -28.86 -16.34
CA GLN A 114 3.47 -28.56 -17.76
C GLN A 114 4.80 -28.80 -18.49
N TYR A 115 5.92 -28.36 -17.89
CA TYR A 115 7.25 -28.60 -18.43
C TYR A 115 7.54 -30.10 -18.57
N GLN A 116 7.24 -30.89 -17.54
CA GLN A 116 7.45 -32.34 -17.56
C GLN A 116 6.58 -33.04 -18.63
N LYS A 117 5.32 -32.62 -18.80
CA LYS A 117 4.45 -33.15 -19.87
C LYS A 117 5.02 -32.83 -21.26
N GLN A 118 5.43 -31.59 -21.50
CA GLN A 118 6.05 -31.19 -22.77
C GLN A 118 7.37 -31.93 -23.03
N GLN A 119 8.10 -32.31 -21.98
CA GLN A 119 9.32 -33.11 -22.08
C GLN A 119 9.00 -34.53 -22.54
N ALA A 120 7.99 -35.15 -21.92
CA ALA A 120 7.54 -36.50 -22.25
C ALA A 120 6.97 -36.59 -23.67
N ASP A 121 6.22 -35.57 -24.10
CA ASP A 121 5.61 -35.48 -25.43
C ASP A 121 6.61 -35.07 -26.53
N GLY A 122 7.88 -34.79 -26.18
CA GLY A 122 8.91 -34.36 -27.12
C GLY A 122 8.68 -32.97 -27.73
N GLN A 123 7.79 -32.17 -27.15
CA GLN A 123 7.42 -30.82 -27.62
C GLN A 123 8.29 -29.72 -27.02
N LEU A 124 9.29 -30.09 -26.21
CA LEU A 124 10.14 -29.15 -25.50
C LEU A 124 11.11 -28.46 -26.48
N SER A 125 11.12 -27.13 -26.48
CA SER A 125 12.08 -26.39 -27.30
C SER A 125 13.50 -26.57 -26.77
N VAL A 126 14.50 -26.51 -27.64
CA VAL A 126 15.94 -26.64 -27.30
C VAL A 126 16.41 -25.57 -26.29
N GLN A 127 15.65 -24.48 -26.13
CA GLN A 127 15.95 -23.39 -25.20
C GLN A 127 15.06 -23.39 -23.95
N ALA A 128 14.09 -24.30 -23.83
CA ALA A 128 13.19 -24.33 -22.69
C ALA A 128 13.98 -24.71 -21.42
N LYS A 129 13.90 -23.85 -20.41
CA LYS A 129 14.52 -24.07 -19.11
C LYS A 129 13.49 -24.59 -18.14
N GLU A 130 13.88 -25.58 -17.35
CA GLU A 130 13.06 -26.07 -16.25
C GLU A 130 12.74 -24.92 -15.30
N PRO A 131 11.47 -24.77 -14.89
CA PRO A 131 11.12 -23.78 -13.88
C PRO A 131 11.87 -24.06 -12.59
N GLN A 132 12.40 -23.02 -11.95
CA GLN A 132 13.13 -23.14 -10.68
C GLN A 132 12.38 -22.42 -9.57
N TRP A 133 12.10 -23.12 -8.47
CA TRP A 133 11.54 -22.49 -7.28
C TRP A 133 12.62 -21.70 -6.54
N ARG A 134 12.32 -20.43 -6.25
CA ARG A 134 13.09 -19.62 -5.33
C ARG A 134 12.23 -19.24 -4.13
N GLU A 135 12.73 -19.60 -2.97
CA GLU A 135 12.07 -19.28 -1.71
C GLU A 135 11.92 -17.77 -1.52
N TRP A 136 10.78 -17.34 -1.00
CA TRP A 136 10.47 -15.92 -0.87
C TRP A 136 11.21 -15.32 0.32
N ASN A 137 11.88 -14.19 0.10
CA ASN A 137 12.50 -13.45 1.18
C ASN A 137 11.43 -12.89 2.13
N VAL A 138 11.75 -12.88 3.43
CA VAL A 138 10.94 -12.19 4.44
C VAL A 138 10.91 -10.69 4.11
N PRO A 139 9.74 -10.03 4.15
CA PRO A 139 9.64 -8.64 3.79
C PRO A 139 10.43 -7.75 4.76
N THR A 140 11.28 -6.90 4.18
CA THR A 140 12.00 -5.84 4.91
C THR A 140 11.29 -4.53 4.71
N LEU A 141 10.83 -3.92 5.80
CA LEU A 141 10.25 -2.60 5.80
C LEU A 141 11.37 -1.60 5.47
N ARG A 142 11.12 -0.64 4.54
CA ARG A 142 12.11 0.38 4.15
C ARG A 142 11.72 1.82 4.48
N GLN A 143 10.47 2.19 4.19
CA GLN A 143 9.98 3.55 4.37
C GLN A 143 8.57 3.54 4.96
N PRO A 144 8.26 4.47 5.88
CA PRO A 144 6.89 4.71 6.29
C PRO A 144 6.11 5.29 5.10
N CYS A 145 4.96 4.68 4.79
CA CYS A 145 4.05 5.17 3.78
C CYS A 145 2.66 5.27 4.39
N ILE A 146 2.01 6.43 4.24
CA ILE A 146 0.62 6.61 4.61
C ILE A 146 -0.22 6.30 3.38
N GLN A 147 -0.94 5.19 3.44
CA GLN A 147 -2.01 4.90 2.50
C GLN A 147 -3.34 5.20 3.20
N ALA A 148 -4.00 6.26 2.77
CA ALA A 148 -5.31 6.63 3.28
C ALA A 148 -6.38 6.44 2.20
N ASN A 149 -7.58 6.05 2.64
CA ASN A 149 -8.76 6.00 1.80
C ASN A 149 -9.58 7.29 1.94
N VAL A 150 -10.58 7.44 1.07
CA VAL A 150 -11.47 8.61 1.04
C VAL A 150 -12.27 8.83 2.33
N ASN A 151 -12.40 7.79 3.17
CA ASN A 151 -13.12 7.90 4.46
C ASN A 151 -12.27 8.58 5.54
N VAL A 152 -10.95 8.55 5.39
CA VAL A 152 -10.00 9.11 6.37
C VAL A 152 -9.35 10.38 5.84
N VAL A 153 -9.31 10.57 4.53
CA VAL A 153 -8.63 11.71 3.90
C VAL A 153 -9.49 12.36 2.82
N LYS A 154 -9.59 13.69 2.88
CA LYS A 154 -10.28 14.55 1.92
C LYS A 154 -9.30 15.54 1.31
N LEU A 155 -9.40 15.79 0.01
CA LEU A 155 -8.64 16.82 -0.68
C LEU A 155 -9.57 18.01 -0.97
N GLU A 156 -9.23 19.19 -0.49
CA GLU A 156 -9.98 20.43 -0.71
C GLU A 156 -9.15 21.43 -1.51
N GLU A 157 -9.81 22.21 -2.38
CA GLU A 157 -9.16 23.31 -3.11
C GLU A 157 -8.72 24.39 -2.12
N SER A 158 -7.51 24.92 -2.30
CA SER A 158 -7.08 26.08 -1.52
C SER A 158 -7.63 27.35 -2.15
N HIS A 159 -8.43 28.12 -1.41
CA HIS A 159 -9.03 29.34 -1.94
C HIS A 159 -8.19 30.61 -1.72
N ASP A 160 -7.32 30.62 -0.69
CA ASP A 160 -6.55 31.82 -0.30
C ASP A 160 -5.10 31.50 0.16
N SER A 161 -4.42 30.55 -0.48
CA SER A 161 -3.03 30.21 -0.08
C SER A 161 -2.07 30.02 -1.25
N THR A 162 -0.77 30.01 -0.94
CA THR A 162 0.32 29.67 -1.87
C THR A 162 0.32 28.20 -2.33
N TYR A 163 -0.61 27.40 -1.82
CA TYR A 163 -0.74 25.96 -2.08
C TYR A 163 -1.93 25.69 -2.99
N ASP A 164 -1.89 24.56 -3.71
CA ASP A 164 -2.94 24.21 -4.67
C ASP A 164 -4.13 23.52 -3.97
N TYR A 165 -3.84 22.70 -2.94
CA TYR A 165 -4.85 21.94 -2.20
C TYR A 165 -4.51 21.82 -0.72
N TRP A 166 -5.53 21.53 0.09
CA TRP A 166 -5.42 21.04 1.47
C TRP A 166 -5.80 19.57 1.53
N LEU A 167 -4.89 18.74 2.05
CA LEU A 167 -5.16 17.35 2.39
C LEU A 167 -5.60 17.29 3.85
N ILE A 168 -6.89 17.08 4.06
CA ILE A 168 -7.53 16.98 5.37
C ILE A 168 -7.51 15.52 5.80
N ILE A 169 -6.79 15.24 6.87
CA ILE A 169 -6.65 13.90 7.45
C ILE A 169 -7.46 13.86 8.74
N SER A 170 -8.50 13.04 8.76
CA SER A 170 -9.30 12.77 9.96
C SER A 170 -8.40 12.19 11.05
N THR A 171 -8.45 12.80 12.23
CA THR A 171 -7.80 12.25 13.43
C THR A 171 -8.81 11.46 14.26
N LEU A 172 -8.30 10.79 15.29
CA LEU A 172 -9.13 10.12 16.28
C LEU A 172 -9.88 11.11 17.18
N GLU A 173 -9.42 12.35 17.23
CA GLU A 173 -10.08 13.44 17.95
C GLU A 173 -11.11 14.09 17.02
N LYS A 174 -12.36 13.73 17.24
CA LYS A 174 -13.48 14.21 16.41
C LYS A 174 -13.46 15.74 16.34
N GLY A 175 -13.48 16.27 15.12
CA GLY A 175 -13.48 17.71 14.87
C GLY A 175 -12.10 18.36 14.84
N GLN A 176 -11.01 17.61 15.06
CA GLN A 176 -9.64 18.12 14.98
C GLN A 176 -8.83 17.44 13.85
N PRO A 177 -9.22 17.59 12.58
CA PRO A 177 -8.47 17.01 11.48
C PRO A 177 -7.11 17.71 11.31
N ILE A 178 -6.10 16.96 10.85
CA ILE A 178 -4.81 17.54 10.45
C ILE A 178 -4.97 18.05 9.02
N GLN A 179 -4.62 19.31 8.80
CA GLN A 179 -4.60 19.93 7.48
C GLN A 179 -3.17 20.00 6.97
N VAL A 180 -2.96 19.45 5.77
CA VAL A 180 -1.65 19.34 5.17
C VAL A 180 -1.65 20.08 3.83
N PRO A 181 -0.81 21.11 3.65
CA PRO A 181 -0.76 21.86 2.40
C PRO A 181 -0.09 21.02 1.31
N VAL A 182 -0.70 21.02 0.13
CA VAL A 182 -0.20 20.30 -1.05
C VAL A 182 0.07 21.29 -2.16
N LYS A 183 1.32 21.27 -2.64
CA LYS A 183 1.75 22.02 -3.83
C LYS A 183 2.06 21.04 -4.95
N LEU A 184 1.35 21.19 -6.08
CA LEU A 184 1.58 20.35 -7.24
C LEU A 184 2.81 20.84 -8.00
N ALA A 185 3.67 19.91 -8.42
CA ALA A 185 4.75 20.20 -9.35
C ALA A 185 4.20 20.67 -10.71
N ALA A 186 4.98 21.46 -11.45
CA ALA A 186 4.57 22.04 -12.73
C ALA A 186 4.08 20.97 -13.74
N TYR A 187 4.72 19.80 -13.76
CA TYR A 187 4.31 18.69 -14.64
C TYR A 187 2.92 18.16 -14.28
N HIS A 188 2.57 18.10 -12.99
CA HIS A 188 1.26 17.63 -12.53
C HIS A 188 0.17 18.64 -12.86
N LYS A 189 0.45 19.94 -12.76
CA LYS A 189 -0.49 20.98 -13.17
C LYS A 189 -0.82 20.85 -14.65
N ARG A 190 0.20 20.69 -15.50
CA ARG A 190 0.04 20.46 -16.95
C ARG A 190 -0.75 19.19 -17.27
N ALA A 191 -0.49 18.09 -16.56
CA ALA A 191 -1.21 16.83 -16.75
C ALA A 191 -2.68 16.90 -16.30
N LEU A 192 -3.02 17.83 -15.40
CA LEU A 192 -4.39 18.10 -14.96
C LEU A 192 -5.08 19.14 -15.85
N THR A 193 -4.34 19.99 -16.56
CA THR A 193 -4.90 20.91 -17.55
C THR A 193 -5.44 20.11 -18.74
N ASP A 194 -6.74 20.26 -19.03
CA ASP A 194 -7.32 19.68 -20.22
C ASP A 194 -6.78 20.39 -21.47
N SER A 195 -6.21 19.63 -22.40
CA SER A 195 -5.61 20.16 -23.63
C SER A 195 -6.62 20.85 -24.55
N LYS A 196 -7.93 20.62 -24.39
CA LYS A 196 -8.97 21.23 -25.24
C LYS A 196 -9.59 22.48 -24.64
N THR A 197 -9.63 22.60 -23.32
CA THR A 197 -10.32 23.73 -22.64
C THR A 197 -9.37 24.63 -21.87
N HIS A 198 -8.08 24.27 -21.78
CA HIS A 198 -7.06 24.93 -20.95
C HIS A 198 -7.44 25.10 -19.47
N LYS A 199 -8.53 24.45 -19.02
CA LYS A 199 -8.98 24.45 -17.63
C LYS A 199 -8.32 23.28 -16.89
N VAL A 200 -7.90 23.52 -15.65
CA VAL A 200 -7.41 22.45 -14.77
C VAL A 200 -8.58 21.57 -14.40
N LYS A 201 -8.51 20.26 -14.71
CA LYS A 201 -9.49 19.27 -14.25
C LYS A 201 -9.45 19.24 -12.74
N LYS A 202 -10.61 19.46 -12.11
CA LYS A 202 -10.76 19.34 -10.67
C LYS A 202 -10.34 17.92 -10.25
N LEU A 203 -9.35 17.83 -9.37
CA LEU A 203 -9.09 16.59 -8.65
C LEU A 203 -10.31 16.29 -7.80
N ASN A 204 -10.67 15.00 -7.65
CA ASN A 204 -11.82 14.57 -6.86
C ASN A 204 -11.81 15.23 -5.47
N SER A 205 -12.56 16.33 -5.35
CA SER A 205 -12.99 16.91 -4.09
C SER A 205 -14.16 16.05 -3.64
N SER A 206 -13.84 14.96 -2.94
CA SER A 206 -14.77 13.98 -2.34
C SER A 206 -16.16 13.89 -2.98
N VAL A 207 -16.37 12.83 -3.77
CA VAL A 207 -17.71 12.32 -4.11
C VAL A 207 -18.54 12.26 -2.81
N GLN A 208 -19.72 12.89 -2.84
CA GLN A 208 -20.72 12.87 -1.78
C GLN A 208 -21.07 11.44 -1.34
#